data_AF-A0A0Q6KEE3-F1
#
_entry.id   AF-A0A0Q6KEE3-F1
#
_cell.length_a   1.000
_cell.length_b   1.000
_cell.length_c   1.000
_cell.angle_alpha   90.00
_cell.angle_beta   90.00
_cell.angle_gamma   90.00
#
_symmetry.space_group_name_H-M   'P 1'
#
loop_
_entity.id
_entity.type
_entity.pdbx_description
1 polymer ?
#
loop_
_entity_poly.entity_id
_entity_poly.type
_entity_poly.pdbx_seq_one_letter_code
_entity_poly.pdbx_strand_id
1 'polypeptide(L)' 'MKYLTRLVTPPGGIIFDPFAGSGSTAVAALQEGFSFVGSEMMAEYVEIARRRIAKVMPTTGSPLNDLAAEETPAFRTAS' A
#
# COMPACT_ATOMS: atom_id res chain seq x y z
N MET A 1 -3.20 -4.83 10.50
CA MET A 1 -1.75 -4.53 10.52
C MET A 1 -1.33 -3.38 11.45
N LYS A 2 -2.15 -2.33 11.66
CA LYS A 2 -1.79 -1.16 12.51
C LYS A 2 -1.22 -1.45 13.90
N TYR A 3 -1.75 -2.45 14.60
CA TYR A 3 -1.22 -2.83 15.91
C TYR A 3 0.23 -3.32 15.82
N LEU A 4 0.50 -4.22 14.88
CA LEU A 4 1.84 -4.77 14.67
C LEU A 4 2.83 -3.67 14.26
N THR A 5 2.45 -2.77 13.35
CA THR A 5 3.32 -1.69 12.88
C THR A 5 3.80 -0.79 14.03
N ARG A 6 2.90 -0.41 14.95
CA ARG A 6 3.22 0.38 16.15
C ARG A 6 4.05 -0.39 17.18
N LEU A 7 3.82 -1.70 17.30
CA LEU A 7 4.47 -2.53 18.32
C LEU A 7 5.95 -2.77 18.00
N VAL A 8 6.29 -3.03 16.74
CA VAL A 8 7.62 -3.52 16.36
C VAL A 8 8.50 -2.48 15.66
N THR A 9 7.95 -1.32 15.32
CA THR A 9 8.67 -0.27 14.58
C THR A 9 8.80 0.97 15.46
N PRO A 10 10.01 1.53 15.66
CA PRO A 10 10.18 2.81 16.33
C PRO A 10 9.38 3.93 15.64
N PRO A 11 8.84 4.92 16.36
CA PRO A 11 8.08 6.03 15.78
C PRO A 11 8.81 6.70 14.60
N GLY A 12 8.10 6.88 13.48
CA GLY A 12 8.67 7.44 12.24
C GLY A 12 9.64 6.51 11.49
N GLY A 13 9.81 5.27 11.95
CA GLY A 13 10.66 4.27 11.30
C GLY A 13 10.13 3.78 9.94
N ILE A 14 10.90 2.87 9.35
CA ILE A 14 10.61 2.25 8.05
C ILE A 14 10.22 0.78 8.26
N ILE A 15 9.14 0.35 7.62
CA ILE A 15 8.69 -1.04 7.62
C ILE A 15 9.05 -1.67 6.27
N PHE A 16 9.70 -2.83 6.31
CA PHE A 16 10.00 -3.63 5.13
C PHE A 16 9.17 -4.91 5.10
N ASP A 17 8.47 -5.16 3.99
CA ASP A 17 7.67 -6.38 3.77
C ASP A 17 8.05 -7.05 2.42
N PRO A 18 8.81 -8.15 2.42
CA PRO A 18 9.22 -8.83 1.19
C PRO A 18 8.10 -9.63 0.51
N PHE A 19 6.91 -9.70 1.12
CA PHE A 19 5.72 -10.38 0.58
C PHE A 19 4.52 -9.43 0.67
N ALA A 20 4.68 -8.24 0.09
CA ALA A 20 3.74 -7.14 0.27
C ALA A 20 2.30 -7.49 -0.15
N GLY A 21 2.12 -8.45 -1.07
CA GLY A 21 0.82 -8.92 -1.52
C GLY A 21 -0.06 -7.76 -1.95
N SER A 22 -1.27 -7.68 -1.40
CA SER A 22 -2.21 -6.59 -1.67
C SER A 22 -1.91 -5.26 -0.95
N GLY A 23 -0.78 -5.14 -0.24
CA GLY A 23 -0.32 -3.90 0.38
C GLY A 23 -0.94 -3.57 1.75
N SER A 24 -1.52 -4.55 2.46
CA SER A 24 -2.16 -4.31 3.77
C SER A 24 -1.19 -3.77 4.84
N THR A 25 0.08 -4.21 4.82
CA THR A 25 1.14 -3.68 5.68
C THR A 25 1.46 -2.23 5.32
N ALA A 26 1.62 -1.92 4.03
CA ALA A 26 1.91 -0.58 3.53
C ALA A 26 0.83 0.44 3.90
N VAL A 27 -0.44 0.09 3.69
CA VAL A 27 -1.57 0.96 4.04
C VAL A 27 -1.58 1.26 5.54
N ALA A 28 -1.35 0.25 6.37
CA ALA A 28 -1.27 0.46 7.81
C ALA A 28 -0.05 1.30 8.21
N ALA A 29 1.12 1.05 7.61
CA ALA A 29 2.33 1.80 7.88
C ALA A 29 2.12 3.31 7.62
N LEU A 30 1.61 3.66 6.44
CA LEU A 30 1.39 5.05 6.04
C LEU A 30 0.33 5.75 6.91
N GLN A 31 -0.79 5.08 7.21
CA GLN A 31 -1.82 5.63 8.09
C GLN A 31 -1.33 5.85 9.53
N GLU A 32 -0.27 5.17 9.94
CA GLU A 32 0.34 5.29 11.25
C GLU A 32 1.59 6.19 11.26
N GLY A 33 1.89 6.85 10.13
CA GLY A 33 3.02 7.79 10.01
C GLY A 33 4.38 7.12 9.86
N PHE A 34 4.41 5.84 9.48
CA PHE A 34 5.65 5.14 9.12
C PHE A 34 5.90 5.21 7.62
N SER A 35 7.17 5.09 7.26
CA SER A 35 7.58 4.82 5.87
C SER A 35 7.48 3.33 5.56
N PHE A 36 7.34 2.98 4.29
CA PHE A 36 7.18 1.59 3.86
C PHE A 36 8.02 1.28 2.63
N VAL A 37 8.62 0.09 2.62
CA VAL A 37 9.26 -0.53 1.46
C VAL A 37 8.71 -1.95 1.35
N GLY A 38 8.36 -2.39 0.14
CA GLY A 38 7.90 -3.75 -0.04
C GLY A 38 8.19 -4.29 -1.41
N SER A 39 8.28 -5.61 -1.48
CA SER A 39 8.48 -6.37 -2.71
C SER A 39 7.34 -7.37 -2.86
N GLU A 40 6.90 -7.57 -4.10
CA GLU A 40 5.91 -8.58 -4.46
C GLU A 40 6.27 -9.10 -5.85
N MET A 41 6.17 -10.41 -6.03
CA MET A 41 6.56 -11.10 -7.27
C MET A 41 5.45 -11.08 -8.30
N MET A 42 4.19 -11.13 -7.86
CA MET A 42 3.03 -11.17 -8.74
C MET A 42 2.63 -9.75 -9.16
N ALA A 43 2.76 -9.45 -10.45
CA ALA A 43 2.46 -8.12 -11.00
C ALA A 43 1.02 -7.64 -10.70
N GLU A 44 0.05 -8.55 -10.69
CA GLU A 44 -1.35 -8.24 -10.32
C GLU A 44 -1.46 -7.71 -8.89
N TYR A 45 -0.76 -8.34 -7.94
CA TYR A 45 -0.75 -7.89 -6.55
C TYR A 45 0.02 -6.58 -6.36
N VAL A 46 1.11 -6.38 -7.11
CA VAL A 46 1.82 -5.08 -7.15
C VAL A 46 0.87 -3.96 -7.55
N GLU A 47 0.05 -4.17 -8.58
CA GLU A 47 -0.90 -3.18 -9.05
C GLU A 47 -2.02 -2.90 -8.03
N ILE A 48 -2.57 -3.96 -7.42
CA ILE A 48 -3.55 -3.83 -6.32
C ILE A 48 -2.95 -3.04 -5.15
N ALA A 49 -1.73 -3.36 -4.73
CA ALA A 49 -1.04 -2.70 -3.63
C ALA A 49 -0.81 -1.22 -3.95
N ARG A 50 -0.32 -0.89 -5.15
CA ARG A 50 -0.08 0.50 -5.58
C ARG A 50 -1.33 1.36 -5.51
N ARG A 51 -2.46 0.87 -6.04
CA ARG A 51 -3.75 1.59 -5.97
C ARG A 51 -4.21 1.83 -4.54
N ARG A 52 -4.09 0.80 -3.68
CA ARG A 52 -4.47 0.90 -2.27
C ARG A 52 -3.57 1.88 -1.50
N ILE A 53 -2.27 1.88 -1.80
CA ILE A 53 -1.29 2.79 -1.21
C ILE A 53 -1.56 4.24 -1.66
N ALA A 54 -1.84 4.46 -2.95
CA ALA A 54 -2.13 5.79 -3.49
C ALA A 54 -3.31 6.48 -2.79
N LYS A 55 -4.35 5.71 -2.40
CA LYS A 55 -5.52 6.23 -1.66
C LYS A 55 -5.22 6.75 -0.26
N VAL A 56 -4.08 6.36 0.34
CA VAL A 56 -3.71 6.74 1.71
C VAL A 56 -2.40 7.52 1.79
N MET A 57 -1.68 7.66 0.69
CA MET A 57 -0.49 8.49 0.65
C MET A 57 -0.85 9.99 0.70
N PRO A 58 -0.03 10.82 1.37
CA PRO A 58 -0.17 12.27 1.30
C PRO A 58 -0.01 12.75 -0.15
N THR A 59 -0.88 13.67 -0.57
CA THR A 59 -0.92 14.20 -1.95
C THR A 59 0.36 14.94 -2.36
N THR A 60 1.13 15.45 -1.40
CA THR A 60 2.33 16.25 -1.66
C THR A 60 3.52 15.37 -2.02
N GLY A 61 3.93 15.39 -3.29
CA GLY A 61 5.17 14.75 -3.76
C GLY A 61 5.11 13.23 -3.90
N SER A 62 3.92 12.63 -3.87
CA SER A 62 3.77 11.17 -4.01
C SER A 62 4.02 10.72 -5.46
N PRO A 63 4.88 9.70 -5.69
CA PRO A 63 5.14 9.16 -7.02
C PRO A 63 3.98 8.32 -7.57
N LEU A 64 2.90 8.11 -6.81
CA LEU A 64 1.73 7.33 -7.21
C LEU A 64 0.46 8.19 -7.33
N ASN A 65 0.59 9.52 -7.43
CA ASN A 65 -0.57 10.41 -7.54
C ASN A 65 -1.47 10.09 -8.74
N ASP A 66 -0.89 9.63 -9.84
CA ASP A 66 -1.64 9.31 -11.06
C ASP A 66 -2.55 8.07 -10.90
N LEU A 67 -2.25 7.19 -9.92
CA LEU A 67 -3.02 5.96 -9.66
C LEU A 67 -4.22 6.17 -8.73
N ALA A 68 -4.35 7.33 -8.09
CA ALA A 68 -5.46 7.62 -7.20
C ALA A 68 -6.78 7.88 -7.96
N ALA A 69 -6.70 8.15 -9.28
CA ALA A 69 -7.83 8.62 -10.10
C ALA A 69 -8.52 7.54 -10.96
N GLU A 70 -7.93 6.36 -11.15
CA GLU A 70 -8.49 5.31 -12.00
C GLU A 70 -9.21 4.21 -11.21
N GLU A 71 -10.51 4.37 -10.97
CA GLU A 71 -11.37 3.22 -10.68
C GLU A 71 -11.95 2.68 -11.99
N THR A 72 -11.39 1.59 -12.51
CA THR A 72 -12.14 0.72 -13.44
C THR A 72 -12.49 -0.56 -12.69
N PRO A 73 -13.79 -0.88 -12.49
CA PRO A 73 -14.20 -2.12 -11.87
C PRO A 73 -14.12 -3.24 -12.91
N ALA A 74 -13.03 -4.00 -12.94
CA ALA A 74 -12.92 -5.19 -13.76
C ALA A 74 -13.23 -6.46 -12.94
N PHE A 75 -14.44 -6.54 -12.40
CA PHE A 75 -15.10 -7.83 -12.25
C PHE A 75 -16.60 -7.67 -12.49
N ARG A 76 -16.94 -7.53 -13.77
CA ARG A 76 -18.23 -7.97 -14.30
C ARG A 76 -17.96 -8.90 -15.47
N THR A 77 -17.98 -10.19 -15.18
CA THR A 77 -18.57 -11.15 -16.10
C THR A 77 -19.40 -12.09 -15.26
N ALA A 78 -20.71 -11.97 -15.43
CA ALA A 78 -21.67 -12.95 -14.98
C ALA A 78 -21.38 -14.28 -15.69
N SER A 79 -21.50 -15.37 -14.93
CA SER A 79 -21.89 -16.69 -15.44
C SER A 79 -22.77 -17.32 -14.37
#